data_AF-A0A176S4J5-F1
#
_entry.id   AF-A0A176S4J5-F1
#
_cell.length_a   1.000
_cell.length_b   1.000
_cell.length_c   1.000
_cell.angle_alpha   90.00
_cell.angle_beta   90.00
_cell.angle_gamma   90.00
#
_symmetry.space_group_name_H-M   'P 1'
#
loop_
_entity.id
_entity.type
_entity.pdbx_description
1 polymer ?
#
loop_
_entity_poly.entity_id
_entity_poly.type
_entity_poly.pdbx_seq_one_letter_code
_entity_poly.pdbx_strand_id
1 'polypeptide(L)'
;MEAYQSGLETGDLEYATFSMVSYYYSSFIMGRDLAEIEQEIVKNNEVISQFQQESSSHIQDLIQQIIINLRRTRSNPCHFNNEDYDEDKMRQFYLETNNKNATCTLYLHKFILCYLFQKFPQALENATIGAKYLDAMLGTNTIPLFNFYESLTWLAIFPDKNNSEQKRFLKQLKSNQKKLKKWANFTPINYLHKFYLVEAERARVLGKDKDARAYYDKAIDLAQQHEYPNEEALAYELAGRFYLTQGMTQLSHFYLSHAIYGYQRWGALAKVKDLETRYPEISVKTTPTSPFIKGSALDLSSILKASQTMAGEIELGRLLDKLMRIVIENAGAEKGFLLLP
;
A
#
# COMPACT_ATOMS: atom_id res chain seq x y z
N MET A 1 -13.15 -6.76 -15.81
CA MET A 1 -13.01 -6.40 -17.24
C MET A 1 -14.11 -6.99 -18.11
N GLU A 2 -14.56 -8.22 -17.86
CA GLU A 2 -15.73 -8.79 -18.58
C GLU A 2 -17.00 -7.93 -18.47
N ALA A 3 -17.29 -7.37 -17.29
CA ALA A 3 -18.43 -6.45 -17.11
C ALA A 3 -18.30 -5.15 -17.94
N TYR A 4 -17.09 -4.63 -18.10
CA TYR A 4 -16.83 -3.48 -18.98
C TYR A 4 -17.11 -3.85 -20.45
N GLN A 5 -16.58 -4.98 -20.89
CA GLN A 5 -16.76 -5.48 -22.25
C GLN A 5 -18.24 -5.75 -22.56
N SER A 6 -18.96 -6.38 -21.63
CA SER A 6 -20.40 -6.60 -21.76
C SER A 6 -21.16 -5.29 -21.86
N GLY A 7 -20.84 -4.28 -21.04
CA GLY A 7 -21.50 -2.98 -21.12
C GLY A 7 -21.26 -2.29 -22.46
N LEU A 8 -20.05 -2.39 -23.02
CA LEU A 8 -19.78 -1.89 -24.37
C LEU A 8 -20.59 -2.62 -25.45
N GLU A 9 -20.67 -3.95 -25.36
CA GLU A 9 -21.39 -4.79 -26.34
C GLU A 9 -22.91 -4.59 -26.28
N THR A 10 -23.46 -4.29 -25.10
CA THR A 10 -24.90 -4.04 -24.91
C THR A 10 -25.29 -2.56 -25.01
N GLY A 11 -24.32 -1.66 -25.17
CA GLY A 11 -24.54 -0.20 -25.18
C GLY A 11 -24.81 0.42 -23.80
N ASP A 12 -24.59 -0.33 -22.73
CA ASP A 12 -24.70 0.15 -21.35
C ASP A 12 -23.39 0.84 -20.90
N LEU A 13 -23.20 2.05 -21.43
CA LEU A 13 -21.97 2.83 -21.20
C LEU A 13 -21.81 3.29 -19.75
N GLU A 14 -22.92 3.45 -19.01
CA GLU A 14 -22.89 3.80 -17.58
C GLU A 14 -22.26 2.66 -16.77
N TYR A 15 -22.78 1.43 -16.91
CA TYR A 15 -22.23 0.27 -16.20
C TYR A 15 -20.86 -0.15 -16.71
N ALA A 16 -20.55 0.08 -17.99
CA ALA A 16 -19.20 -0.10 -18.51
C ALA A 16 -18.22 0.81 -17.75
N THR A 17 -18.49 2.12 -17.72
CA THR A 17 -17.61 3.10 -17.05
C THR A 17 -17.51 2.83 -15.55
N PHE A 18 -18.64 2.53 -14.90
CA PHE A 18 -18.67 2.17 -13.47
C PHE A 18 -17.81 0.94 -13.14
N SER A 19 -17.88 -0.10 -13.97
CA SER A 19 -17.11 -1.34 -13.79
C SER A 19 -15.61 -1.07 -13.90
N MET A 20 -15.20 -0.18 -14.80
CA MET A 20 -13.80 0.19 -14.97
C MET A 20 -13.26 1.02 -13.80
N VAL A 21 -14.03 2.01 -13.33
CA VAL A 21 -13.67 2.79 -12.13
C VAL A 21 -13.56 1.87 -10.90
N SER A 22 -14.49 0.94 -10.75
CA SER A 22 -14.47 -0.06 -9.67
C SER A 22 -13.24 -0.97 -9.73
N TYR A 23 -12.79 -1.33 -10.94
CA TYR A 23 -11.58 -2.09 -11.17
C TYR A 23 -10.32 -1.31 -10.76
N TYR A 24 -10.19 -0.03 -11.14
CA TYR A 24 -9.04 0.78 -10.72
C TYR A 24 -9.02 1.00 -9.21
N TYR A 25 -10.17 1.28 -8.61
CA TYR A 25 -10.26 1.46 -7.17
C TYR A 25 -9.88 0.18 -6.41
N SER A 26 -10.35 -0.98 -6.87
CA SER A 26 -9.99 -2.27 -6.28
C SER A 26 -8.50 -2.58 -6.47
N SER A 27 -7.94 -2.31 -7.66
CA SER A 27 -6.51 -2.49 -7.94
C SER A 27 -5.64 -1.62 -7.03
N PHE A 28 -6.05 -0.37 -6.79
CA PHE A 28 -5.39 0.52 -5.85
C PHE A 28 -5.43 -0.02 -4.42
N ILE A 29 -6.59 -0.47 -3.94
CA ILE A 29 -6.75 -1.03 -2.58
C ILE A 29 -5.90 -2.29 -2.39
N MET A 30 -5.84 -3.15 -3.41
CA MET A 30 -5.06 -4.39 -3.38
C MET A 30 -3.55 -4.17 -3.46
N GLY A 31 -3.10 -2.93 -3.71
CA GLY A 31 -1.67 -2.65 -3.78
C GLY A 31 -1.03 -3.05 -5.11
N ARG A 32 -1.78 -3.16 -6.21
CA ARG A 32 -1.19 -3.34 -7.54
C ARG A 32 -0.27 -2.16 -7.86
N ASP A 33 0.78 -2.40 -8.66
CA ASP A 33 1.75 -1.39 -9.05
C ASP A 33 1.05 -0.12 -9.56
N LEU A 34 1.26 0.98 -8.82
CA LEU A 34 0.68 2.28 -9.11
C LEU A 34 1.08 2.79 -10.50
N ALA A 35 2.21 2.36 -11.04
CA ALA A 35 2.65 2.71 -12.38
C ALA A 35 1.82 2.08 -13.47
N GLU A 36 1.48 0.80 -13.31
CA GLU A 36 0.62 0.08 -14.24
C GLU A 36 -0.79 0.67 -14.22
N ILE A 37 -1.33 0.92 -13.02
CA ILE A 37 -2.68 1.51 -12.87
C ILE A 37 -2.72 2.90 -13.54
N GLU A 38 -1.71 3.74 -13.33
CA GLU A 38 -1.67 5.07 -13.96
C GLU A 38 -1.65 4.98 -15.49
N GLN A 39 -0.85 4.08 -16.07
CA GLN A 39 -0.82 3.87 -17.52
C GLN A 39 -2.17 3.39 -18.08
N GLU A 40 -2.84 2.48 -17.36
CA GLU A 40 -4.17 1.99 -17.74
C GLU A 40 -5.23 3.10 -17.69
N ILE A 41 -5.22 3.93 -16.65
CA ILE A 41 -6.13 5.10 -16.55
C ILE A 41 -5.91 6.04 -17.73
N VAL A 42 -4.66 6.42 -18.01
CA VAL A 42 -4.34 7.34 -19.12
C VAL A 42 -4.81 6.77 -20.47
N LYS A 43 -4.56 5.49 -20.73
CA LYS A 43 -5.00 4.82 -21.97
C LYS A 43 -6.52 4.85 -22.14
N ASN A 44 -7.27 4.74 -21.04
CA ASN A 44 -8.72 4.64 -21.07
C ASN A 44 -9.44 5.99 -20.90
N ASN A 45 -8.74 7.07 -20.50
CA ASN A 45 -9.28 8.43 -20.45
C ASN A 45 -9.82 8.88 -21.82
N GLU A 46 -9.12 8.57 -22.91
CA GLU A 46 -9.54 8.90 -24.27
C GLU A 46 -10.85 8.22 -24.66
N VAL A 47 -11.12 7.04 -24.12
CA VAL A 47 -12.35 6.27 -24.39
C VAL A 47 -13.52 6.80 -23.56
N ILE A 48 -13.30 7.07 -22.26
CA ILE A 48 -14.37 7.54 -21.36
C ILE A 48 -14.83 8.96 -21.68
N SER A 49 -13.91 9.84 -22.10
CA SER A 49 -14.26 11.21 -22.49
C SER A 49 -15.33 11.26 -23.60
N GLN A 50 -15.48 10.19 -24.38
CA GLN A 50 -16.49 10.06 -25.42
C GLN A 50 -17.87 9.64 -24.89
N PHE A 51 -17.96 9.07 -23.68
CA PHE A 51 -19.19 8.50 -23.12
C PHE A 51 -20.05 9.50 -22.34
N GLN A 52 -19.59 10.74 -22.14
CA GLN A 52 -20.31 11.81 -21.43
C GLN A 52 -20.77 11.43 -20.00
N GLN A 53 -20.06 10.51 -19.34
CA GLN A 53 -20.37 10.05 -17.98
C GLN A 53 -19.60 10.85 -16.92
N GLU A 54 -20.06 12.07 -16.61
CA GLU A 54 -19.36 13.02 -15.73
C GLU A 54 -19.08 12.45 -14.33
N SER A 55 -20.06 11.77 -13.71
CA SER A 55 -19.91 11.25 -12.34
C SER A 55 -18.79 10.22 -12.22
N SER A 56 -18.69 9.28 -13.16
CA SER A 56 -17.64 8.26 -13.16
C SER A 56 -16.28 8.83 -13.52
N SER A 57 -16.23 9.86 -14.39
CA SER A 57 -15.01 10.61 -14.69
C SER A 57 -14.42 11.22 -13.43
N HIS A 58 -15.23 11.89 -12.60
CA HIS A 58 -14.76 12.53 -11.37
C HIS A 58 -14.17 11.55 -10.34
N ILE A 59 -14.76 10.35 -10.21
CA ILE A 59 -14.21 9.32 -9.32
C ILE A 59 -12.89 8.79 -9.88
N GLN A 60 -12.79 8.61 -11.20
CA GLN A 60 -11.53 8.23 -11.83
C GLN A 60 -10.45 9.28 -11.62
N ASP A 61 -10.78 10.56 -11.78
CA ASP A 61 -9.86 11.67 -11.53
C ASP A 61 -9.31 11.60 -10.10
N LEU A 62 -10.18 11.37 -9.11
CA LEU A 62 -9.79 11.20 -7.71
C LEU A 62 -8.88 10.00 -7.47
N ILE A 63 -9.08 8.88 -8.18
CA ILE A 63 -8.19 7.71 -8.12
C ILE A 63 -6.84 8.06 -8.75
N GLN A 64 -6.84 8.75 -9.89
CA GLN A 64 -5.63 9.21 -10.54
C GLN A 64 -4.84 10.16 -9.63
N GLN A 65 -5.50 11.09 -8.94
CA GLN A 65 -4.84 12.03 -8.04
C GLN A 65 -4.14 11.34 -6.86
N ILE A 66 -4.78 10.36 -6.20
CA ILE A 66 -4.11 9.63 -5.11
C ILE A 66 -2.90 8.84 -5.61
N ILE A 67 -3.00 8.23 -6.80
CA ILE A 67 -1.88 7.54 -7.45
C ILE A 67 -0.75 8.52 -7.75
N ILE A 68 -1.05 9.65 -8.40
CA ILE A 68 -0.06 10.69 -8.73
C ILE A 68 0.66 11.17 -7.47
N ASN A 69 -0.06 11.41 -6.38
CA ASN A 69 0.50 11.89 -5.11
C ASN A 69 1.36 10.85 -4.39
N LEU A 70 1.09 9.56 -4.57
CA LEU A 70 1.94 8.47 -4.04
C LEU A 70 3.16 8.24 -4.92
N ARG A 71 3.06 8.44 -6.23
CA ARG A 71 4.16 8.22 -7.19
C ARG A 71 5.13 9.38 -7.28
N ARG A 72 4.68 10.62 -7.15
CA ARG A 72 5.48 11.82 -7.40
C ARG A 72 5.67 12.61 -6.12
N THR A 73 6.93 12.91 -5.78
CA THR A 73 7.28 13.75 -4.64
C THR A 73 6.74 15.17 -4.81
N ARG A 74 6.05 15.70 -3.80
CA ARG A 74 5.44 17.04 -3.78
C ARG A 74 5.72 17.70 -2.44
N SER A 75 5.61 19.03 -2.39
CA SER A 75 5.73 19.81 -1.14
C SER A 75 4.67 19.40 -0.11
N ASN A 76 3.43 19.15 -0.56
CA ASN A 76 2.35 18.60 0.25
C ASN A 76 1.76 17.36 -0.44
N PRO A 77 2.10 16.13 0.00
CA PRO A 77 1.60 14.90 -0.61
C PRO A 77 0.11 14.64 -0.32
N CYS A 78 -0.52 15.40 0.59
CA CYS A 78 -1.91 15.20 1.00
C CYS A 78 -2.90 16.12 0.29
N HIS A 79 -2.43 16.92 -0.68
CA HIS A 79 -3.25 17.90 -1.39
C HIS A 79 -3.30 17.59 -2.88
N PHE A 80 -4.51 17.57 -3.44
CA PHE A 80 -4.74 17.22 -4.85
C PHE A 80 -4.73 18.46 -5.73
N ASN A 81 -3.57 19.03 -6.00
CA ASN A 81 -3.45 20.13 -6.95
C ASN A 81 -2.37 19.84 -7.98
N ASN A 82 -2.75 19.77 -9.25
CA ASN A 82 -1.82 19.65 -10.38
C ASN A 82 -2.35 20.46 -11.58
N GLU A 83 -1.67 20.40 -12.72
CA GLU A 83 -2.06 21.17 -13.92
C GLU A 83 -3.50 20.86 -14.38
N ASP A 84 -3.96 19.64 -14.16
CA ASP A 84 -5.24 19.11 -14.66
C ASP A 84 -6.31 18.94 -13.56
N TYR A 85 -5.97 19.17 -12.29
CA TYR A 85 -6.90 18.96 -11.17
C TYR A 85 -6.70 19.98 -10.05
N ASP A 86 -7.80 20.63 -9.65
CA ASP A 86 -7.87 21.64 -8.58
C ASP A 86 -8.81 21.15 -7.47
N GLU A 87 -8.24 20.78 -6.33
CA GLU A 87 -8.99 20.20 -5.21
C GLU A 87 -10.10 21.13 -4.72
N ASP A 88 -9.83 22.43 -4.62
CA ASP A 88 -10.74 23.38 -4.00
C ASP A 88 -11.96 23.61 -4.90
N LYS A 89 -11.74 23.75 -6.21
CA LYS A 89 -12.82 23.84 -7.20
C LYS A 89 -13.65 22.56 -7.25
N MET A 90 -13.01 21.39 -7.32
CA MET A 90 -13.72 20.12 -7.40
C MET A 90 -14.49 19.82 -6.11
N ARG A 91 -13.91 20.13 -4.94
CA ARG A 91 -14.59 20.01 -3.66
C ARG A 91 -15.84 20.89 -3.60
N GLN A 92 -15.73 22.15 -4.05
CA GLN A 92 -16.89 23.05 -4.12
C GLN A 92 -17.98 22.48 -5.04
N PHE A 93 -17.59 22.03 -6.23
CA PHE A 93 -18.50 21.40 -7.19
C PHE A 93 -19.23 20.17 -6.60
N TYR A 94 -18.52 19.27 -5.92
CA TYR A 94 -19.15 18.08 -5.30
C TYR A 94 -20.14 18.44 -4.19
N LEU A 95 -19.88 19.51 -3.44
CA LEU A 95 -20.79 19.99 -2.40
C LEU A 95 -22.03 20.64 -3.00
N GLU A 96 -21.87 21.49 -4.02
CA GLU A 96 -22.97 22.18 -4.72
C GLU A 96 -23.90 21.20 -5.45
N THR A 97 -23.33 20.15 -6.04
CA THR A 97 -24.08 19.09 -6.73
C THR A 97 -24.59 17.99 -5.77
N ASN A 98 -24.29 18.08 -4.47
CA ASN A 98 -24.60 17.05 -3.47
C ASN A 98 -24.10 15.65 -3.88
N ASN A 99 -22.95 15.58 -4.58
CA ASN A 99 -22.31 14.34 -4.97
C ASN A 99 -21.61 13.70 -3.77
N LYS A 100 -22.40 12.99 -2.96
CA LYS A 100 -21.93 12.34 -1.73
C LYS A 100 -20.88 11.26 -1.99
N ASN A 101 -20.96 10.58 -3.14
CA ASN A 101 -19.98 9.56 -3.51
C ASN A 101 -18.60 10.20 -3.73
N ALA A 102 -18.50 11.16 -4.64
CA ALA A 102 -17.25 11.87 -4.92
C ALA A 102 -16.70 12.59 -3.67
N THR A 103 -17.58 13.20 -2.88
CA THR A 103 -17.20 13.85 -1.62
C THR A 103 -16.58 12.85 -0.64
N CYS A 104 -17.21 11.70 -0.42
CA CYS A 104 -16.66 10.66 0.46
C CYS A 104 -15.32 10.12 -0.06
N THR A 105 -15.20 9.88 -1.37
CA THR A 105 -13.98 9.39 -2.01
C THR A 105 -12.83 10.38 -1.87
N LEU A 106 -13.07 11.68 -2.12
CA LEU A 106 -12.08 12.74 -1.92
C LEU A 106 -11.53 12.73 -0.50
N TYR A 107 -12.41 12.79 0.50
CA TYR A 107 -11.98 12.82 1.91
C TYR A 107 -11.32 11.52 2.35
N LEU A 108 -11.75 10.36 1.86
CA LEU A 108 -11.10 9.08 2.14
C LEU A 108 -9.70 9.02 1.55
N HIS A 109 -9.50 9.43 0.30
CA HIS A 109 -8.19 9.41 -0.34
C HIS A 109 -7.22 10.37 0.37
N LYS A 110 -7.68 11.58 0.70
CA LYS A 110 -6.90 12.51 1.53
C LYS A 110 -6.61 11.94 2.91
N PHE A 111 -7.58 11.28 3.53
CA PHE A 111 -7.42 10.62 4.82
C PHE A 111 -6.29 9.57 4.78
N ILE A 112 -6.30 8.68 3.79
CA ILE A 112 -5.28 7.65 3.60
C ILE A 112 -3.91 8.28 3.38
N LEU A 113 -3.79 9.29 2.52
CA LEU A 113 -2.53 10.01 2.28
C LEU A 113 -2.02 10.67 3.57
N CYS A 114 -2.87 11.42 4.27
CA CYS A 114 -2.49 12.05 5.52
C CYS A 114 -2.00 11.03 6.54
N TYR A 115 -2.64 9.85 6.62
CA TYR A 115 -2.18 8.79 7.50
C TYR A 115 -0.80 8.25 7.08
N LEU A 116 -0.63 7.87 5.80
CA LEU A 116 0.62 7.32 5.27
C LEU A 116 1.79 8.29 5.45
N PHE A 117 1.59 9.59 5.22
CA PHE A 117 2.60 10.63 5.42
C PHE A 117 2.68 11.14 6.87
N GLN A 118 2.06 10.43 7.82
CA GLN A 118 2.07 10.69 9.26
C GLN A 118 1.60 12.12 9.63
N LYS A 119 0.69 12.68 8.83
CA LYS A 119 -0.04 13.93 9.09
C LYS A 119 -1.33 13.60 9.85
N PHE A 120 -1.19 13.00 11.03
CA PHE A 120 -2.32 12.42 11.77
C PHE A 120 -3.44 13.41 12.16
N PRO A 121 -3.15 14.69 12.53
CA PRO A 121 -4.21 15.66 12.76
C PRO A 121 -5.07 15.91 11.52
N GLN A 122 -4.44 16.09 10.35
CA GLN A 122 -5.14 16.23 9.07
C GLN A 122 -5.86 14.94 8.68
N ALA A 123 -5.29 13.77 8.99
CA ALA A 123 -5.94 12.49 8.76
C ALA A 123 -7.27 12.41 9.54
N LEU A 124 -7.25 12.76 10.84
CA LEU A 124 -8.44 12.78 11.68
C LEU A 124 -9.50 13.78 11.20
N GLU A 125 -9.09 14.95 10.72
CA GLU A 125 -9.98 15.95 10.12
C GLU A 125 -10.70 15.39 8.88
N ASN A 126 -9.93 14.86 7.92
CA ASN A 126 -10.48 14.26 6.70
C ASN A 126 -11.39 13.06 7.02
N ALA A 127 -11.03 12.22 8.00
CA ALA A 127 -11.89 11.14 8.48
C ALA A 127 -13.20 11.69 9.06
N THR A 128 -13.13 12.71 9.92
CA THR A 128 -14.33 13.30 10.54
C THR A 128 -15.30 13.85 9.50
N ILE A 129 -14.79 14.49 8.43
CA ILE A 129 -15.62 15.00 7.35
C ILE A 129 -16.14 13.85 6.48
N GLY A 130 -15.27 12.94 6.04
CA GLY A 130 -15.61 11.80 5.19
C GLY A 130 -16.65 10.87 5.83
N ALA A 131 -16.59 10.66 7.15
CA ALA A 131 -17.56 9.84 7.89
C ALA A 131 -19.02 10.31 7.73
N LYS A 132 -19.26 11.61 7.48
CA LYS A 132 -20.59 12.17 7.24
C LYS A 132 -21.23 11.69 5.94
N TYR A 133 -20.43 11.16 5.02
CA TYR A 133 -20.84 10.73 3.69
C TYR A 133 -20.71 9.21 3.50
N LEU A 134 -20.30 8.47 4.54
CA LEU A 134 -20.01 7.03 4.46
C LEU A 134 -21.23 6.18 4.07
N ASP A 135 -22.45 6.66 4.36
CA ASP A 135 -23.69 5.98 3.99
C ASP A 135 -23.89 5.90 2.47
N ALA A 136 -23.25 6.78 1.69
CA ALA A 136 -23.24 6.70 0.23
C ALA A 136 -22.35 5.55 -0.31
N MET A 137 -21.57 4.90 0.57
CA MET A 137 -20.61 3.85 0.23
C MET A 137 -21.03 2.47 0.77
N LEU A 138 -22.30 2.30 1.14
CA LEU A 138 -22.80 1.01 1.63
C LEU A 138 -22.61 -0.08 0.57
N GLY A 139 -22.05 -1.21 1.01
CA GLY A 139 -21.80 -2.37 0.14
C GLY A 139 -20.47 -2.34 -0.61
N THR A 140 -19.65 -1.29 -0.46
CA THR A 140 -18.34 -1.21 -1.13
C THR A 140 -17.18 -1.53 -0.17
N ASN A 141 -15.98 -1.74 -0.74
CA ASN A 141 -14.74 -1.95 0.00
C ASN A 141 -14.25 -0.69 0.75
N THR A 142 -14.89 0.46 0.51
CA THR A 142 -14.61 1.72 1.20
C THR A 142 -14.87 1.64 2.70
N ILE A 143 -15.95 0.96 3.13
CA ILE A 143 -16.29 0.91 4.56
C ILE A 143 -15.24 0.14 5.38
N PRO A 144 -14.81 -1.07 4.97
CA PRO A 144 -13.68 -1.74 5.64
C PRO A 144 -12.39 -0.93 5.64
N LEU A 145 -12.07 -0.26 4.53
CA LEU A 145 -10.87 0.56 4.40
C LEU A 145 -10.90 1.75 5.36
N PHE A 146 -12.03 2.45 5.43
CA PHE A 146 -12.24 3.56 6.35
C PHE A 146 -12.10 3.10 7.80
N ASN A 147 -12.72 1.96 8.15
CA ASN A 147 -12.64 1.38 9.48
C ASN A 147 -11.19 1.08 9.92
N PHE A 148 -10.40 0.55 8.99
CA PHE A 148 -9.00 0.20 9.20
C PHE A 148 -8.14 1.44 9.47
N TYR A 149 -8.13 2.41 8.56
CA TYR A 149 -7.34 3.64 8.73
C TYR A 149 -7.81 4.51 9.90
N GLU A 150 -9.11 4.54 10.19
CA GLU A 150 -9.67 5.26 11.34
C GLU A 150 -9.13 4.69 12.66
N SER A 151 -9.14 3.37 12.78
CA SER A 151 -8.59 2.66 13.93
C SER A 151 -7.10 2.96 14.12
N LEU A 152 -6.33 2.89 13.04
CA LEU A 152 -4.90 3.19 13.07
C LEU A 152 -4.61 4.66 13.39
N THR A 153 -5.43 5.60 12.90
CA THR A 153 -5.28 7.03 13.18
C THR A 153 -5.53 7.34 14.64
N TRP A 154 -6.58 6.78 15.24
CA TRP A 154 -6.84 6.93 16.67
C TRP A 154 -5.70 6.36 17.51
N LEU A 155 -5.12 5.23 17.10
CA LEU A 155 -3.98 4.59 17.77
C LEU A 155 -2.68 5.40 17.62
N ALA A 156 -2.47 6.04 16.47
CA ALA A 156 -1.30 6.88 16.22
C ALA A 156 -1.27 8.12 17.12
N ILE A 157 -2.42 8.78 17.32
CA ILE A 157 -2.52 9.98 18.17
C ILE A 157 -2.84 9.65 19.64
N PHE A 158 -3.10 8.38 19.97
CA PHE A 158 -3.53 7.96 21.31
C PHE A 158 -2.63 8.46 22.45
N PRO A 159 -1.28 8.42 22.34
CA PRO A 159 -0.40 8.88 23.42
C PRO A 159 -0.55 10.37 23.75
N ASP A 160 -0.95 11.20 22.77
CA ASP A 160 -1.05 12.65 22.92
C ASP A 160 -2.40 13.11 23.49
N LYS A 161 -3.29 12.17 23.81
CA LYS A 161 -4.67 12.45 24.21
C LYS A 161 -4.88 12.32 25.71
N ASN A 162 -5.81 13.11 26.24
CA ASN A 162 -6.19 13.00 27.64
C ASN A 162 -6.96 11.70 27.91
N ASN A 163 -7.08 11.34 29.20
CA ASN A 163 -7.72 10.10 29.64
C ASN A 163 -9.17 9.92 29.14
N SER A 164 -9.93 11.01 28.97
CA SER A 164 -11.31 10.94 28.49
C SER A 164 -11.36 10.57 27.01
N GLU A 165 -10.53 11.24 26.20
CA GLU A 165 -10.39 10.95 24.77
C GLU A 165 -9.82 9.55 24.52
N GLN A 166 -8.81 9.11 25.28
CA GLN A 166 -8.28 7.76 25.20
C GLN A 166 -9.35 6.70 25.48
N LYS A 167 -10.18 6.89 26.52
CA LYS A 167 -11.31 5.98 26.81
C LYS A 167 -12.32 5.96 25.67
N ARG A 168 -12.63 7.12 25.08
CA ARG A 168 -13.51 7.21 23.90
C ARG A 168 -12.95 6.43 22.72
N PHE A 169 -11.68 6.63 22.40
CA PHE A 169 -11.00 5.91 21.30
C PHE A 169 -10.98 4.41 21.52
N LEU A 170 -10.65 3.91 22.73
CA LEU A 170 -10.70 2.48 23.01
C LEU A 170 -12.11 1.88 22.85
N LYS A 171 -13.16 2.63 23.22
CA LYS A 171 -14.55 2.19 23.02
C LYS A 171 -14.89 2.09 21.54
N GLN A 172 -14.53 3.09 20.74
CA GLN A 172 -14.78 3.10 19.29
C GLN A 172 -13.94 2.04 18.58
N LEU A 173 -12.66 1.89 18.93
CA LEU A 173 -11.75 0.87 18.43
C LEU A 173 -12.30 -0.54 18.67
N LYS A 174 -12.91 -0.81 19.82
CA LYS A 174 -13.57 -2.09 20.10
C LYS A 174 -14.74 -2.37 19.13
N SER A 175 -15.47 -1.34 18.70
CA SER A 175 -16.52 -1.46 17.69
C SER A 175 -15.91 -1.76 16.31
N ASN A 176 -14.88 -1.02 15.93
CA ASN A 176 -14.18 -1.20 14.67
C ASN A 176 -13.55 -2.60 14.55
N GLN A 177 -12.82 -3.05 15.57
CA GLN A 177 -12.25 -4.40 15.61
C GLN A 177 -13.30 -5.52 15.56
N LYS A 178 -14.50 -5.31 16.10
CA LYS A 178 -15.60 -6.28 15.93
C LYS A 178 -16.06 -6.37 14.48
N LYS A 179 -16.18 -5.23 13.78
CA LYS A 179 -16.54 -5.19 12.36
C LYS A 179 -15.44 -5.82 11.51
N LEU A 180 -14.19 -5.45 11.75
CA LEU A 180 -13.03 -5.97 11.02
C LEU A 180 -12.86 -7.48 11.22
N LYS A 181 -13.06 -7.98 12.45
CA LYS A 181 -13.10 -9.43 12.73
C LYS A 181 -14.24 -10.14 12.00
N LYS A 182 -15.44 -9.53 11.95
CA LYS A 182 -16.57 -10.09 11.21
C LYS A 182 -16.22 -10.23 9.72
N TRP A 183 -15.64 -9.19 9.11
CA TRP A 183 -15.19 -9.27 7.71
C TRP A 183 -14.08 -10.30 7.51
N ALA A 184 -13.09 -10.36 8.41
CA ALA A 184 -12.02 -11.36 8.36
C ALA A 184 -12.52 -12.81 8.51
N ASN A 185 -13.63 -13.05 9.20
CA ASN A 185 -14.25 -14.37 9.25
C ASN A 185 -14.89 -14.79 7.91
N PHE A 186 -15.40 -13.84 7.13
CA PHE A 186 -16.00 -14.12 5.82
C PHE A 186 -14.96 -14.18 4.71
N THR A 187 -13.98 -13.27 4.74
CA THR A 187 -12.95 -13.16 3.71
C THR A 187 -11.60 -12.89 4.37
N PRO A 188 -10.97 -13.92 4.96
CA PRO A 188 -9.72 -13.75 5.71
C PRO A 188 -8.60 -13.18 4.85
N ILE A 189 -8.56 -13.57 3.57
CA ILE A 189 -7.58 -13.10 2.58
C ILE A 189 -7.56 -11.56 2.49
N ASN A 190 -8.73 -10.91 2.56
CA ASN A 190 -8.85 -9.46 2.38
C ASN A 190 -8.65 -8.64 3.66
N TYR A 191 -8.91 -9.24 4.83
CA TYR A 191 -9.12 -8.46 6.06
C TYR A 191 -8.35 -8.97 7.29
N LEU A 192 -7.81 -10.20 7.29
CA LEU A 192 -7.19 -10.75 8.50
C LEU A 192 -5.86 -10.07 8.83
N HIS A 193 -5.05 -9.73 7.82
CA HIS A 193 -3.83 -8.94 8.00
C HIS A 193 -4.13 -7.54 8.59
N LYS A 194 -5.17 -6.85 8.10
CA LYS A 194 -5.67 -5.58 8.65
C LYS A 194 -6.07 -5.71 10.11
N PHE A 195 -6.83 -6.77 10.45
CA PHE A 195 -7.26 -7.04 11.82
C PHE A 195 -6.08 -7.16 12.77
N TYR A 196 -5.06 -7.92 12.38
CA TYR A 196 -3.86 -8.10 13.21
C TYR A 196 -3.02 -6.84 13.30
N LEU A 197 -2.90 -6.04 12.23
CA LEU A 197 -2.16 -4.80 12.28
C LEU A 197 -2.78 -3.79 13.27
N VAL A 198 -4.12 -3.72 13.33
CA VAL A 198 -4.82 -2.91 14.32
C VAL A 198 -4.64 -3.46 15.74
N GLU A 199 -4.66 -4.78 15.95
CA GLU A 199 -4.35 -5.37 17.27
C GLU A 199 -2.89 -5.13 17.68
N ALA A 200 -1.95 -5.09 16.73
CA ALA A 200 -0.54 -4.81 17.00
C ALA A 200 -0.36 -3.38 17.55
N GLU A 201 -0.90 -2.38 16.85
CA GLU A 201 -0.87 -0.99 17.30
C GLU A 201 -1.66 -0.79 18.60
N ARG A 202 -2.78 -1.50 18.78
CA ARG A 202 -3.54 -1.48 20.04
C ARG A 202 -2.74 -2.06 21.20
N ALA A 203 -2.03 -3.16 20.99
CA ALA A 203 -1.14 -3.75 21.98
C ALA A 203 0.00 -2.79 22.33
N ARG A 204 0.61 -2.15 21.31
CA ARG A 204 1.64 -1.12 21.49
C ARG A 204 1.20 -0.01 22.43
N VAL A 205 0.07 0.66 22.15
CA VAL A 205 -0.38 1.80 22.98
C VAL A 205 -0.81 1.39 24.39
N LEU A 206 -1.09 0.11 24.61
CA LEU A 206 -1.43 -0.46 25.92
C LEU A 206 -0.22 -1.06 26.65
N GLY A 207 1.01 -0.92 26.11
CA GLY A 207 2.23 -1.45 26.71
C GLY A 207 2.34 -2.98 26.70
N LYS A 208 1.62 -3.65 25.79
CA LYS A 208 1.61 -5.11 25.64
C LYS A 208 2.60 -5.54 24.56
N ASP A 209 3.87 -5.26 24.77
CA ASP A 209 4.92 -5.37 23.74
C ASP A 209 5.09 -6.78 23.16
N LYS A 210 4.91 -7.83 23.97
CA LYS A 210 4.95 -9.21 23.48
C LYS A 210 3.83 -9.49 22.48
N ASP A 211 2.62 -9.04 22.79
CA ASP A 211 1.45 -9.22 21.92
C ASP A 211 1.61 -8.37 20.65
N ALA A 212 2.10 -7.12 20.80
CA ALA A 212 2.34 -6.22 19.67
C ALA A 212 3.26 -6.86 18.63
N ARG A 213 4.42 -7.39 19.05
CA ARG A 213 5.36 -8.10 18.17
C ARG A 213 4.70 -9.26 17.44
N ALA A 214 4.04 -10.16 18.17
CA ALA A 214 3.37 -11.31 17.58
C ALA A 214 2.26 -10.93 16.59
N TYR A 215 1.59 -9.79 16.80
CA TYR A 215 0.57 -9.31 15.88
C TYR A 215 1.15 -8.57 14.66
N TYR A 216 2.28 -7.87 14.78
CA TYR A 216 2.98 -7.33 13.61
C TYR A 216 3.44 -8.46 12.69
N ASP A 217 4.08 -9.51 13.25
CA ASP A 217 4.53 -10.67 12.47
C ASP A 217 3.37 -11.29 11.69
N LYS A 218 2.23 -11.55 12.36
CA LYS A 218 1.02 -12.06 11.69
C LYS A 218 0.48 -11.14 10.61
N ALA A 219 0.49 -9.82 10.84
CA ALA A 219 0.00 -8.87 9.85
C ALA A 219 0.87 -8.87 8.59
N ILE A 220 2.20 -8.91 8.78
CA ILE A 220 3.20 -8.97 7.71
C ILE A 220 3.06 -10.28 6.93
N ASP A 221 3.10 -11.43 7.60
CA ASP A 221 3.04 -12.74 6.97
C ASP A 221 1.78 -12.90 6.12
N LEU A 222 0.62 -12.49 6.65
CA LEU A 222 -0.66 -12.59 5.95
C LEU A 222 -0.78 -11.58 4.80
N ALA A 223 -0.25 -10.37 4.94
CA ALA A 223 -0.25 -9.40 3.84
C ALA A 223 0.66 -9.88 2.71
N GLN A 224 1.82 -10.47 3.03
CA GLN A 224 2.73 -11.06 2.06
C GLN A 224 2.11 -12.28 1.38
N GLN A 225 1.55 -13.22 2.14
CA GLN A 225 0.89 -14.43 1.62
C GLN A 225 -0.25 -14.11 0.66
N HIS A 226 -0.96 -13.01 0.88
CA HIS A 226 -2.12 -12.60 0.09
C HIS A 226 -1.82 -11.47 -0.88
N GLU A 227 -0.54 -11.14 -1.10
CA GLU A 227 -0.07 -10.20 -2.11
C GLU A 227 -0.64 -8.77 -1.95
N TYR A 228 -0.66 -8.25 -0.73
CA TYR A 228 -0.99 -6.86 -0.40
C TYR A 228 0.29 -6.05 -0.07
N PRO A 229 1.13 -5.69 -1.06
CA PRO A 229 2.43 -5.05 -0.80
C PRO A 229 2.31 -3.67 -0.13
N ASN A 230 1.22 -2.94 -0.38
CA ASN A 230 0.90 -1.67 0.26
C ASN A 230 0.68 -1.82 1.78
N GLU A 231 0.03 -2.90 2.20
CA GLU A 231 -0.28 -3.14 3.61
C GLU A 231 0.83 -3.92 4.32
N GLU A 232 1.55 -4.77 3.59
CA GLU A 232 2.83 -5.34 4.01
C GLU A 232 3.81 -4.20 4.37
N ALA A 233 4.00 -3.24 3.45
CA ALA A 233 4.87 -2.08 3.68
C ALA A 233 4.45 -1.26 4.90
N LEU A 234 3.15 -1.03 5.06
CA LEU A 234 2.61 -0.31 6.23
C LEU A 234 2.85 -1.09 7.53
N ALA A 235 2.65 -2.41 7.53
CA ALA A 235 2.90 -3.25 8.69
C ALA A 235 4.38 -3.21 9.11
N TYR A 236 5.29 -3.31 8.14
CA TYR A 236 6.73 -3.11 8.35
C TYR A 236 7.05 -1.71 8.90
N GLU A 237 6.44 -0.64 8.36
CA GLU A 237 6.67 0.73 8.82
C GLU A 237 6.27 0.90 10.30
N LEU A 238 5.10 0.38 10.66
CA LEU A 238 4.57 0.47 12.03
C LEU A 238 5.41 -0.37 13.01
N ALA A 239 5.79 -1.58 12.63
CA ALA A 239 6.69 -2.43 13.43
C ALA A 239 8.07 -1.76 13.62
N GLY A 240 8.63 -1.18 12.56
CA GLY A 240 9.91 -0.46 12.62
C GLY A 240 9.87 0.73 13.57
N ARG A 241 8.80 1.54 13.50
CA ARG A 241 8.55 2.65 14.45
C ARG A 241 8.39 2.15 15.87
N PHE A 242 7.68 1.04 16.09
CA PHE A 242 7.58 0.41 17.40
C PHE A 242 8.95 0.05 17.98
N TYR A 243 9.80 -0.66 17.22
CA TYR A 243 11.15 -1.00 17.68
C TYR A 243 12.05 0.21 17.90
N LEU A 244 11.87 1.28 17.12
CA LEU A 244 12.59 2.53 17.33
C LEU A 244 12.24 3.15 18.69
N THR A 245 10.95 3.19 19.06
CA THR A 245 10.52 3.72 20.37
C THR A 245 11.03 2.90 21.56
N GLN A 246 11.39 1.64 21.32
CA GLN A 246 11.96 0.73 22.32
C GLN A 246 13.50 0.80 22.38
N GLY A 247 14.14 1.67 21.59
CA GLY A 247 15.60 1.76 21.49
C GLY A 247 16.26 0.60 20.74
N MET A 248 15.49 -0.26 20.06
CA MET A 248 16.00 -1.41 19.32
C MET A 248 16.35 -1.03 17.88
N THR A 249 17.37 -0.18 17.72
CA THR A 249 17.70 0.49 16.45
C THR A 249 17.98 -0.47 15.28
N GLN A 250 18.72 -1.57 15.48
CA GLN A 250 19.00 -2.51 14.39
C GLN A 250 17.74 -3.19 13.87
N LEU A 251 16.82 -3.53 14.78
CA LEU A 251 15.56 -4.15 14.41
C LEU A 251 14.65 -3.13 13.73
N SER A 252 14.56 -1.91 14.25
CA SER A 252 13.91 -0.79 13.57
C SER A 252 14.40 -0.62 12.12
N HIS A 253 15.71 -0.60 11.90
CA HIS A 253 16.30 -0.49 10.57
C HIS A 253 15.88 -1.64 9.65
N PHE A 254 15.91 -2.88 10.13
CA PHE A 254 15.45 -4.03 9.36
C PHE A 254 14.01 -3.85 8.88
N TYR A 255 13.08 -3.53 9.79
CA TYR A 255 11.67 -3.37 9.45
C TYR A 255 11.43 -2.18 8.52
N LEU A 256 12.06 -1.03 8.79
CA LEU A 256 11.90 0.17 7.94
C LEU A 256 12.53 0.00 6.55
N SER A 257 13.62 -0.75 6.40
CA SER A 257 14.16 -1.12 5.08
C SER A 257 13.17 -1.97 4.28
N HIS A 258 12.49 -2.92 4.93
CA HIS A 258 11.46 -3.73 4.28
C HIS A 258 10.22 -2.89 3.92
N ALA A 259 9.84 -1.92 4.77
CA ALA A 259 8.79 -0.97 4.46
C ALA A 259 9.12 -0.17 3.19
N ILE A 260 10.35 0.36 3.09
CA ILE A 260 10.83 1.06 1.89
C ILE A 260 10.73 0.17 0.66
N TYR A 261 11.21 -1.07 0.74
CA TYR A 261 11.12 -2.04 -0.37
C TYR A 261 9.67 -2.34 -0.77
N GLY A 262 8.76 -2.53 0.18
CA GLY A 262 7.34 -2.76 -0.10
C GLY A 262 6.69 -1.54 -0.78
N TYR A 263 6.96 -0.32 -0.30
CA TYR A 263 6.49 0.90 -0.95
C TYR A 263 7.09 1.09 -2.35
N GLN A 264 8.34 0.68 -2.59
CA GLN A 264 8.94 0.66 -3.92
C GLN A 264 8.20 -0.31 -4.84
N ARG A 265 7.92 -1.54 -4.39
CA ARG A 265 7.15 -2.54 -5.15
C ARG A 265 5.73 -2.09 -5.46
N TRP A 266 5.08 -1.39 -4.54
CA TRP A 266 3.78 -0.78 -4.79
C TRP A 266 3.86 0.41 -5.77
N GLY A 267 5.04 1.01 -5.96
CA GLY A 267 5.22 2.20 -6.80
C GLY A 267 4.99 3.53 -6.06
N ALA A 268 4.85 3.51 -4.73
CA ALA A 268 4.61 4.69 -3.89
C ALA A 268 5.91 5.47 -3.61
N LEU A 269 6.58 5.94 -4.66
CA LEU A 269 7.92 6.55 -4.59
C LEU A 269 7.97 7.84 -3.73
N ALA A 270 6.87 8.60 -3.66
CA ALA A 270 6.79 9.75 -2.75
C ALA A 270 6.88 9.32 -1.29
N LYS A 271 6.26 8.18 -0.95
CA LYS A 271 6.32 7.59 0.40
C LYS A 271 7.69 6.97 0.70
N VAL A 272 8.34 6.38 -0.30
CA VAL A 272 9.74 5.96 -0.22
C VAL A 272 10.63 7.15 0.15
N LYS A 273 10.54 8.24 -0.62
CA LYS A 273 11.34 9.45 -0.38
C LYS A 273 11.08 10.06 1.01
N ASP A 274 9.83 10.02 1.46
CA ASP A 274 9.44 10.44 2.82
C ASP A 274 10.15 9.62 3.90
N LEU A 275 10.17 8.29 3.78
CA LEU A 275 10.86 7.43 4.75
C LEU A 275 12.37 7.61 4.73
N GLU A 276 12.99 7.69 3.54
CA GLU A 276 14.43 7.95 3.39
C GLU A 276 14.84 9.29 4.03
N THR A 277 13.98 10.30 3.92
CA THR A 277 14.21 11.62 4.52
C THR A 277 14.06 11.59 6.05
N ARG A 278 13.09 10.83 6.58
CA ARG A 278 12.86 10.69 8.03
C ARG A 278 13.91 9.82 8.71
N TYR A 279 14.45 8.83 8.00
CA TYR A 279 15.39 7.86 8.54
C TYR A 279 16.64 7.75 7.64
N PRO A 280 17.49 8.80 7.55
CA PRO A 280 18.65 8.81 6.65
C PRO A 280 19.63 7.66 6.90
N GLU A 281 19.75 7.21 8.15
CA GLU A 281 20.59 6.10 8.61
C GLU A 281 20.30 4.77 7.86
N ILE A 282 19.08 4.64 7.33
CA ILE A 282 18.60 3.44 6.64
C ILE A 282 18.98 3.49 5.17
N SER A 283 18.87 4.67 4.53
CA SER A 283 19.26 4.86 3.14
C SER A 283 20.76 4.65 2.92
N VAL A 284 21.61 5.06 3.87
CA VAL A 284 23.08 4.87 3.77
C VAL A 284 23.47 3.39 3.78
N LYS A 285 22.68 2.52 4.42
CA LYS A 285 22.91 1.06 4.46
C LYS A 285 22.29 0.27 3.29
N THR A 286 21.47 0.92 2.46
CA THR A 286 21.02 0.33 1.19
C THR A 286 22.08 0.40 0.08
N THR A 287 23.18 1.15 0.30
CA THR A 287 24.45 0.85 -0.35
C THR A 287 25.02 -0.44 0.25
N PRO A 288 25.27 -1.49 -0.54
CA PRO A 288 25.56 -2.80 0.00
C PRO A 288 27.00 -2.88 0.50
N THR A 289 27.20 -2.55 1.77
CA THR A 289 28.44 -2.76 2.52
C THR A 289 28.13 -3.54 3.80
N SER A 290 27.83 -4.82 3.62
CA SER A 290 28.18 -5.90 4.57
C SER A 290 28.21 -7.24 3.82
N PRO A 291 29.20 -8.13 4.07
CA PRO A 291 29.48 -9.29 3.21
C PRO A 291 28.56 -10.49 3.44
N PHE A 292 27.48 -10.34 4.21
CA PHE A 292 26.58 -11.44 4.52
C PHE A 292 25.31 -11.31 3.68
N ILE A 293 25.22 -12.22 2.71
CA ILE A 293 24.02 -12.57 1.93
C ILE A 293 23.49 -11.40 1.09
N LYS A 294 24.29 -11.01 0.08
CA LYS A 294 23.75 -10.61 -1.22
C LYS A 294 23.22 -11.84 -1.94
N GLY A 295 22.13 -12.39 -1.41
CA GLY A 295 21.16 -13.15 -2.16
C GLY A 295 20.21 -12.17 -2.87
N SER A 296 20.76 -11.18 -3.58
CA SER A 296 20.09 -10.86 -4.83
C SER A 296 20.10 -12.18 -5.58
N ALA A 297 18.94 -12.76 -5.78
CA ALA A 297 18.67 -13.43 -7.02
C ALA A 297 19.11 -12.43 -8.11
N LEU A 298 20.41 -12.46 -8.44
CA LEU A 298 20.84 -12.56 -9.81
C LEU A 298 19.76 -13.42 -10.44
N ASP A 299 18.96 -12.79 -11.29
CA ASP A 299 17.99 -13.50 -12.08
C ASP A 299 18.79 -14.46 -12.96
N LEU A 300 19.14 -15.57 -12.34
CA LEU A 300 19.99 -16.62 -12.87
C LEU A 300 19.23 -17.22 -14.04
N SER A 301 17.90 -17.18 -14.01
CA SER A 301 17.05 -17.53 -15.14
C SER A 301 17.25 -16.59 -16.32
N SER A 302 17.31 -15.27 -16.11
CA SER A 302 17.55 -14.30 -17.20
C SER A 302 19.00 -14.26 -17.67
N ILE A 303 19.97 -14.43 -16.79
CA ILE A 303 21.40 -14.52 -17.18
C ILE A 303 21.67 -15.84 -17.90
N LEU A 304 21.09 -16.96 -17.46
CA LEU A 304 21.20 -18.26 -18.13
C LEU A 304 20.43 -18.25 -19.45
N LYS A 305 19.23 -17.66 -19.54
CA LYS A 305 18.51 -17.49 -20.82
C LYS A 305 19.27 -16.60 -21.78
N ALA A 306 19.79 -15.45 -21.32
CA ALA A 306 20.60 -14.56 -22.15
C ALA A 306 21.89 -15.25 -22.61
N SER A 307 22.54 -16.02 -21.74
CA SER A 307 23.76 -16.77 -22.08
C SER A 307 23.48 -17.98 -23.00
N GLN A 308 22.38 -18.72 -22.81
CA GLN A 308 21.93 -19.79 -23.72
C GLN A 308 21.57 -19.26 -25.11
N THR A 309 21.05 -18.05 -25.19
CA THR A 309 20.69 -17.41 -26.47
C THR A 309 21.93 -16.90 -27.20
N MET A 310 23.03 -16.62 -26.49
CA MET A 310 24.24 -15.99 -27.04
C MET A 310 25.45 -16.92 -27.20
N ALA A 311 25.51 -18.06 -26.50
CA ALA A 311 26.67 -18.93 -26.47
C ALA A 311 26.39 -20.31 -27.10
N GLY A 312 27.29 -20.77 -27.97
CA GLY A 312 27.27 -22.16 -28.44
C GLY A 312 27.48 -23.15 -27.29
N GLU A 313 26.92 -24.36 -27.40
CA GLU A 313 26.86 -25.39 -26.34
C GLU A 313 28.21 -25.65 -25.63
N ILE A 314 29.33 -25.47 -26.35
CA ILE A 314 30.69 -25.70 -25.86
C ILE A 314 31.10 -24.71 -24.75
N GLU A 315 30.47 -23.54 -24.66
CA GLU A 315 30.83 -22.48 -23.71
C GLU A 315 29.97 -22.48 -22.44
N LEU A 316 28.75 -23.03 -22.50
CA LEU A 316 27.83 -23.11 -21.36
C LEU A 316 28.39 -23.97 -20.21
N GLY A 317 29.01 -25.11 -20.54
CA GLY A 317 29.65 -25.97 -19.54
C GLY A 317 30.79 -25.27 -18.78
N ARG A 318 31.60 -24.47 -19.48
CA ARG A 318 32.68 -23.70 -18.85
C ARG A 318 32.17 -22.54 -18.00
N LEU A 319 31.05 -21.94 -18.38
CA LEU A 319 30.41 -20.87 -17.64
C LEU A 319 29.80 -21.41 -16.32
N LEU A 320 29.09 -22.53 -16.39
CA LEU A 320 28.51 -23.19 -15.23
C LEU A 320 29.58 -23.63 -14.22
N ASP A 321 30.71 -24.17 -14.71
CA ASP A 321 31.81 -24.59 -13.85
C ASP A 321 32.47 -23.41 -13.11
N LYS A 322 32.65 -22.26 -13.78
CA LYS A 322 33.14 -21.03 -13.15
C LYS A 322 32.16 -20.47 -12.12
N LEU A 323 30.86 -20.46 -12.43
CA LEU A 323 29.82 -19.97 -11.53
C LEU A 323 29.69 -20.86 -10.29
N MET A 324 29.73 -22.19 -10.46
CA MET A 324 29.67 -23.14 -9.34
C MET A 324 30.87 -22.98 -8.41
N ARG A 325 32.09 -22.77 -8.94
CA ARG A 325 33.27 -22.48 -8.10
C ARG A 325 33.07 -21.23 -7.27
N ILE A 326 32.57 -20.14 -7.87
CA ILE A 326 32.31 -18.88 -7.17
C ILE A 326 31.26 -19.08 -6.07
N VAL A 327 30.20 -19.86 -6.33
CA VAL A 327 29.15 -20.13 -5.35
C VAL A 327 29.65 -21.00 -4.19
N ILE A 328 30.45 -22.03 -4.49
CA ILE A 328 31.05 -22.92 -3.46
C ILE A 328 32.04 -22.15 -2.59
N GLU A 329 32.93 -21.36 -3.20
CA GLU A 329 33.92 -20.54 -2.48
C GLU A 329 33.24 -19.49 -1.59
N ASN A 330 32.20 -18.81 -2.09
CA ASN A 330 31.50 -17.79 -1.31
C ASN A 330 30.60 -18.34 -0.21
N ALA A 331 30.10 -19.58 -0.36
CA ALA A 331 29.30 -20.25 0.66
C ALA A 331 30.17 -20.90 1.75
N GLY A 332 31.50 -20.93 1.59
CA GLY A 332 32.40 -21.69 2.47
C GLY A 332 32.14 -23.19 2.44
N ALA A 333 31.50 -23.70 1.37
CA ALA A 333 31.14 -25.11 1.25
C ALA A 333 32.31 -25.89 0.63
N GLU A 334 32.49 -27.15 1.02
CA GLU A 334 33.51 -28.01 0.38
C GLU A 334 33.01 -28.65 -0.92
N LYS A 335 31.68 -28.73 -1.10
CA LYS A 335 31.03 -29.34 -2.28
C LYS A 335 29.71 -28.63 -2.60
N GLY A 336 29.38 -28.53 -3.88
CA GLY A 336 28.10 -28.04 -4.38
C GLY A 336 27.64 -28.88 -5.58
N PHE A 337 26.33 -29.11 -5.68
CA PHE A 337 25.72 -29.89 -6.76
C PHE A 337 24.69 -29.04 -7.49
N LEU A 338 24.76 -29.02 -8.83
CA LEU A 338 23.77 -28.39 -9.69
C LEU A 338 22.80 -29.48 -10.18
N LEU A 339 21.53 -29.39 -9.76
CA LEU A 339 20.48 -30.29 -10.23
C LEU A 339 19.75 -29.61 -11.38
N LEU A 340 19.93 -30.14 -12.59
CA LEU A 340 19.19 -29.73 -13.77
C LEU A 340 17.97 -30.66 -13.94
N PRO A 341 16.78 -30.14 -14.25
CA PRO A 341 15.61 -30.95 -14.54
C PRO A 341 15.72 -31.75 -15.84
#